data_AF-A0A1C4Z0U7-F1
#
_entry.id   AF-A0A1C4Z0U7-F1
#
_cell.length_a   1.000
_cell.length_b   1.000
_cell.length_c   1.000
_cell.angle_alpha   90.00
_cell.angle_beta   90.00
_cell.angle_gamma   90.00
#
_symmetry.space_group_name_H-M   'P 1'
#
loop_
_entity.id
_entity.type
_entity.pdbx_description
1 polymer ?
#
loop_
_entity_poly.entity_id
_entity_poly.type
_entity_poly.pdbx_seq_one_letter_code
_entity_poly.pdbx_strand_id
1 'polypeptide(L)'
;MEGPPGEARLIGMLRSLHGFDKVMVVAALGDAQGDGGIPALRNLLAVPQRSVDLRCAALLALAKRAGAEASDVLAAHLTGVPAAVADYAIIGLACVGDDRAWSEVYTKLRRQLDRPPPAVQPREITPGLKQFQALLTIAYLARHLNGSPAERIPRLVATLRSRFDRLHQVEQDWLSEHWPAIAPGGPPPDQLTRPHQAAFRTLVYATQLFGPVH
;
A
#
# COMPACT_ATOMS: atom_id res chain seq x y z
N MET A 1 22.13 -7.59 9.01
CA MET A 1 21.59 -8.17 7.76
C MET A 1 22.41 -9.40 7.43
N GLU A 2 21.78 -10.57 7.33
CA GLU A 2 22.48 -11.77 6.89
C GLU A 2 22.74 -11.68 5.38
N GLY A 3 23.97 -11.98 4.94
CA GLY A 3 24.35 -11.97 3.53
C GLY A 3 23.73 -13.14 2.73
N PRO A 4 24.17 -13.36 1.47
CA PRO A 4 23.64 -14.40 0.59
C PRO A 4 23.51 -15.82 1.18
N PRO A 5 24.43 -16.30 2.06
CA PRO A 5 24.27 -17.57 2.76
C PRO A 5 23.07 -17.62 3.73
N GLY A 6 22.71 -16.49 4.33
CA GLY A 6 21.54 -16.37 5.21
C GLY A 6 20.22 -16.46 4.44
N GLU A 7 20.14 -15.82 3.28
CA GLU A 7 18.97 -15.95 2.40
C GLU A 7 18.72 -17.41 2.00
N ALA A 8 19.74 -18.12 1.51
CA ALA A 8 19.57 -19.50 1.07
C ALA A 8 19.04 -20.40 2.21
N ARG A 9 19.49 -20.15 3.44
CA ARG A 9 18.98 -20.82 4.65
C ARG A 9 17.51 -20.50 4.90
N LEU A 10 17.12 -19.22 4.85
CA LEU A 10 15.72 -18.80 5.02
C LEU A 10 14.80 -19.44 3.96
N ILE A 11 15.22 -19.47 2.70
CA ILE A 11 14.48 -20.14 1.61
C ILE A 11 14.35 -21.65 1.88
N GLY A 12 15.42 -22.30 2.36
CA GLY A 12 15.39 -23.71 2.74
C GLY A 12 14.36 -24.00 3.84
N MET A 13 14.27 -23.12 4.85
CA MET A 13 13.33 -23.25 5.97
C MET A 13 11.86 -23.14 5.53
N LEU A 14 11.55 -22.44 4.43
CA LEU A 14 10.18 -22.32 3.93
C LEU A 14 9.55 -23.68 3.57
N ARG A 15 10.34 -24.72 3.32
CA ARG A 15 9.81 -26.06 2.97
C ARG A 15 9.32 -26.83 4.18
N SER A 16 9.96 -26.65 5.34
CA SER A 16 9.70 -27.43 6.56
C SER A 16 8.83 -26.69 7.58
N LEU A 17 8.75 -25.37 7.50
CA LEU A 17 7.98 -24.58 8.46
C LEU A 17 6.51 -24.42 8.09
N HIS A 18 5.70 -24.28 9.13
CA HIS A 18 4.24 -24.14 9.09
C HIS A 18 3.78 -22.98 9.97
N GLY A 19 2.53 -22.56 9.78
CA GLY A 19 1.88 -21.56 10.63
C GLY A 19 2.68 -20.26 10.77
N PHE A 20 2.75 -19.77 12.00
CA PHE A 20 3.36 -18.48 12.34
C PHE A 20 4.87 -18.45 12.08
N ASP A 21 5.60 -19.54 12.34
CA ASP A 21 7.05 -19.59 12.09
C ASP A 21 7.39 -19.35 10.62
N LYS A 22 6.55 -19.87 9.73
CA LYS A 22 6.69 -19.64 8.28
C LYS A 22 6.46 -18.17 7.93
N VAL A 23 5.50 -17.51 8.58
CA VAL A 23 5.23 -16.06 8.41
C VAL A 23 6.45 -15.25 8.83
N MET A 24 7.07 -15.58 9.96
CA MET A 24 8.27 -14.90 10.46
C MET A 24 9.46 -15.04 9.52
N VAL A 25 9.68 -16.23 8.95
CA VAL A 25 10.73 -16.45 7.94
C VAL A 25 10.47 -15.65 6.66
N VAL A 26 9.22 -15.57 6.21
CA VAL A 26 8.85 -14.73 5.06
C VAL A 26 9.08 -13.25 5.35
N ALA A 27 8.75 -12.77 6.54
CA ALA A 27 9.03 -11.39 6.94
C ALA A 27 10.55 -11.12 6.94
N ALA A 28 11.35 -12.02 7.52
CA ALA A 28 12.80 -11.92 7.55
C ALA A 28 13.44 -11.95 6.14
N LEU A 29 12.87 -12.71 5.20
CA LEU A 29 13.31 -12.67 3.80
C LEU A 29 13.22 -11.28 3.20
N GLY A 30 12.24 -10.46 3.64
CA GLY A 30 12.07 -9.07 3.23
C GLY A 30 13.27 -8.17 3.52
N ASP A 31 14.03 -8.50 4.57
CA ASP A 31 15.22 -7.74 5.00
C ASP A 31 16.55 -8.45 4.65
N ALA A 32 16.47 -9.63 4.01
CA ALA A 32 17.63 -10.42 3.61
C ALA A 32 18.18 -10.00 2.24
N GLN A 33 19.48 -10.23 2.02
CA GLN A 33 20.16 -9.92 0.76
C GLN A 33 20.46 -11.18 -0.06
N GLY A 34 20.29 -11.10 -1.38
CA GLY A 34 20.55 -12.16 -2.36
C GLY A 34 19.56 -12.16 -3.52
N ASP A 35 19.74 -13.03 -4.50
CA ASP A 35 18.92 -13.06 -5.73
C ASP A 35 17.74 -14.05 -5.62
N GLY A 36 17.76 -14.96 -4.65
CA GLY A 36 16.80 -16.06 -4.56
C GLY A 36 15.47 -15.68 -3.90
N GLY A 37 15.45 -14.66 -3.04
CA GLY A 37 14.26 -14.35 -2.26
C GLY A 37 13.12 -13.71 -3.06
N ILE A 38 13.41 -12.88 -4.07
CA ILE A 38 12.35 -12.29 -4.93
C ILE A 38 11.57 -13.41 -5.66
N PRO A 39 12.22 -14.35 -6.38
CA PRO A 39 11.54 -15.51 -6.95
C PRO A 39 10.77 -16.34 -5.91
N ALA A 40 11.35 -16.59 -4.73
CA ALA A 40 10.69 -17.37 -3.69
C ALA A 40 9.39 -16.70 -3.19
N LEU A 41 9.39 -15.38 -3.01
CA LEU A 41 8.22 -14.60 -2.59
C LEU A 41 7.14 -14.56 -3.68
N ARG A 42 7.53 -14.37 -4.95
CA ARG A 42 6.59 -14.45 -6.09
C ARG A 42 5.93 -15.83 -6.16
N ASN A 43 6.69 -16.90 -5.98
CA ASN A 43 6.16 -18.27 -5.95
C ASN A 43 5.20 -18.51 -4.77
N LEU A 44 5.46 -17.93 -3.61
CA LEU A 44 4.54 -18.00 -2.46
C LEU A 44 3.20 -17.30 -2.77
N LEU A 45 3.26 -16.14 -3.43
CA LEU A 45 2.08 -15.35 -3.79
C LEU A 45 1.28 -15.95 -4.95
N ALA A 46 1.91 -16.74 -5.82
CA ALA A 46 1.25 -17.44 -6.91
C ALA A 46 0.28 -18.55 -6.45
N VAL A 47 0.26 -18.91 -5.16
CA VAL A 47 -0.62 -19.96 -4.60
C VAL A 47 -1.76 -19.33 -3.79
N PRO A 48 -2.99 -19.22 -4.32
CA PRO A 48 -4.09 -18.51 -3.66
C PRO A 48 -4.54 -19.13 -2.33
N GLN A 49 -4.36 -20.43 -2.15
CA GLN A 49 -4.81 -21.21 -0.97
C GLN A 49 -3.91 -21.02 0.26
N ARG A 50 -2.85 -20.20 0.16
CA ARG A 50 -2.02 -19.85 1.32
C ARG A 50 -2.83 -19.01 2.31
N SER A 51 -2.51 -19.16 3.60
CA SER A 51 -3.12 -18.38 4.67
C SER A 51 -2.96 -16.88 4.44
N VAL A 52 -3.95 -16.10 4.88
CA VAL A 52 -3.98 -14.64 4.76
C VAL A 52 -2.68 -14.01 5.30
N ASP A 53 -2.26 -14.36 6.51
CA ASP A 53 -1.07 -13.78 7.16
C ASP A 53 0.21 -14.01 6.35
N LEU A 54 0.36 -15.21 5.79
CA LEU A 54 1.52 -15.57 4.97
C LEU A 54 1.55 -14.76 3.67
N ARG A 55 0.38 -14.52 3.06
CA ARG A 55 0.27 -13.68 1.86
C ARG A 55 0.54 -12.22 2.18
N CYS A 56 0.01 -11.70 3.28
CA CYS A 56 0.28 -10.35 3.78
C CYS A 56 1.79 -10.13 4.01
N ALA A 57 2.44 -11.05 4.73
CA ALA A 57 3.88 -11.00 4.97
C ALA A 57 4.69 -11.09 3.65
N ALA A 58 4.28 -11.95 2.72
CA ALA A 58 4.96 -12.10 1.43
C ALA A 58 4.86 -10.85 0.56
N LEU A 59 3.72 -10.15 0.57
CA LEU A 59 3.54 -8.88 -0.16
C LEU A 59 4.49 -7.79 0.39
N LEU A 60 4.55 -7.62 1.71
CA LEU A 60 5.48 -6.65 2.32
C LEU A 60 6.93 -7.01 2.09
N ALA A 61 7.29 -8.28 2.27
CA ALA A 61 8.65 -8.76 2.01
C ALA A 61 9.05 -8.53 0.55
N LEU A 62 8.13 -8.78 -0.40
CA LEU A 62 8.39 -8.53 -1.82
C LEU A 62 8.56 -7.04 -2.09
N ALA A 63 7.70 -6.20 -1.54
CA ALA A 63 7.81 -4.74 -1.67
C ALA A 63 9.14 -4.21 -1.13
N LYS A 64 9.58 -4.67 0.04
CA LYS A 64 10.89 -4.29 0.61
C LYS A 64 12.05 -4.68 -0.29
N ARG A 65 12.00 -5.86 -0.89
CA ARG A 65 13.11 -6.41 -1.69
C ARG A 65 13.18 -5.93 -3.12
N ALA A 66 12.04 -5.88 -3.79
CA ALA A 66 11.95 -5.59 -5.22
C ALA A 66 11.62 -4.11 -5.50
N GLY A 67 11.27 -3.34 -4.46
CA GLY A 67 10.91 -1.94 -4.61
C GLY A 67 9.80 -1.74 -5.64
N ALA A 68 10.02 -0.82 -6.58
CA ALA A 68 9.11 -0.53 -7.68
C ALA A 68 8.79 -1.74 -8.57
N GLU A 69 9.71 -2.71 -8.71
CA GLU A 69 9.49 -3.92 -9.51
C GLU A 69 8.52 -4.94 -8.90
N ALA A 70 7.97 -4.64 -7.71
CA ALA A 70 6.85 -5.37 -7.13
C ALA A 70 5.47 -4.85 -7.59
N SER A 71 5.41 -3.72 -8.29
CA SER A 71 4.15 -2.98 -8.52
C SER A 71 3.07 -3.82 -9.22
N ASP A 72 3.45 -4.63 -10.19
CA ASP A 72 2.56 -5.53 -10.92
C ASP A 72 1.94 -6.60 -10.00
N VAL A 73 2.78 -7.26 -9.19
CA VAL A 73 2.34 -8.30 -8.25
C VAL A 73 1.46 -7.71 -7.16
N LEU A 74 1.82 -6.54 -6.63
CA LEU A 74 1.02 -5.85 -5.62
C LEU A 74 -0.33 -5.39 -6.20
N ALA A 75 -0.35 -4.84 -7.42
CA ALA A 75 -1.57 -4.40 -8.10
C ALA A 75 -2.56 -5.55 -8.33
N ALA A 76 -2.04 -6.72 -8.74
CA ALA A 76 -2.84 -7.94 -8.91
C ALA A 76 -3.54 -8.38 -7.60
N HIS A 77 -3.01 -7.98 -6.45
CA HIS A 77 -3.56 -8.28 -5.13
C HIS A 77 -4.51 -7.21 -4.57
N LEU A 78 -4.91 -6.21 -5.36
CA LEU A 78 -5.87 -5.18 -4.90
C LEU A 78 -7.33 -5.63 -4.99
N THR A 79 -7.64 -6.68 -5.76
CA THR A 79 -9.01 -7.12 -6.02
C THR A 79 -9.11 -8.65 -6.03
N GLY A 80 -10.29 -9.20 -5.73
CA GLY A 80 -10.51 -10.66 -5.76
C GLY A 80 -9.79 -11.44 -4.66
N VAL A 81 -9.29 -10.75 -3.62
CA VAL A 81 -8.56 -11.36 -2.49
C VAL A 81 -9.17 -10.91 -1.15
N PRO A 82 -8.85 -11.57 -0.03
CA PRO A 82 -9.28 -11.14 1.29
C PRO A 82 -8.85 -9.69 1.58
N ALA A 83 -9.68 -8.93 2.29
CA ALA A 83 -9.46 -7.49 2.53
C ALA A 83 -8.07 -7.19 3.12
N ALA A 84 -7.65 -7.94 4.14
CA ALA A 84 -6.32 -7.78 4.74
C ALA A 84 -5.17 -7.94 3.72
N VAL A 85 -5.29 -8.85 2.75
CA VAL A 85 -4.27 -9.04 1.70
C VAL A 85 -4.23 -7.81 0.79
N ALA A 86 -5.39 -7.30 0.39
CA ALA A 86 -5.49 -6.08 -0.41
C ALA A 86 -4.98 -4.83 0.33
N ASP A 87 -5.12 -4.81 1.66
CA ASP A 87 -4.61 -3.73 2.50
C ASP A 87 -3.08 -3.76 2.57
N TYR A 88 -2.48 -4.94 2.72
CA TYR A 88 -1.02 -5.09 2.69
C TYR A 88 -0.44 -4.78 1.30
N ALA A 89 -1.15 -5.13 0.23
CA ALA A 89 -0.78 -4.75 -1.13
C ALA A 89 -0.73 -3.22 -1.32
N ILE A 90 -1.74 -2.49 -0.82
CA ILE A 90 -1.75 -1.03 -0.94
C ILE A 90 -0.69 -0.35 -0.08
N ILE A 91 -0.37 -0.89 1.10
CA ILE A 91 0.77 -0.39 1.91
C ILE A 91 2.08 -0.51 1.11
N GLY A 92 2.31 -1.68 0.50
CA GLY A 92 3.47 -1.91 -0.38
C GLY A 92 3.53 -0.92 -1.54
N LEU A 93 2.42 -0.75 -2.27
CA LEU A 93 2.35 0.20 -3.39
C LEU A 93 2.59 1.64 -2.94
N ALA A 94 1.93 2.07 -1.86
CA ALA A 94 2.10 3.43 -1.33
C ALA A 94 3.57 3.72 -0.99
N CYS A 95 4.29 2.73 -0.45
CA CYS A 95 5.69 2.85 -0.09
C CYS A 95 6.63 2.86 -1.30
N VAL A 96 6.60 1.80 -2.11
CA VAL A 96 7.63 1.55 -3.14
C VAL A 96 7.10 1.50 -4.56
N GLY A 97 5.78 1.44 -4.74
CA GLY A 97 5.16 1.24 -6.05
C GLY A 97 5.47 2.38 -7.03
N ASP A 98 5.49 2.04 -8.32
CA ASP A 98 5.63 2.97 -9.42
C ASP A 98 4.30 3.22 -10.14
N ASP A 99 4.37 3.93 -11.26
CA ASP A 99 3.24 4.43 -12.02
C ASP A 99 2.40 3.33 -12.71
N ARG A 100 2.93 2.09 -12.82
CA ARG A 100 2.28 0.97 -13.53
C ARG A 100 0.96 0.54 -12.88
N ALA A 101 0.82 0.73 -11.56
CA ALA A 101 -0.36 0.31 -10.81
C ALA A 101 -1.41 1.45 -10.62
N TRP A 102 -1.24 2.60 -11.30
CA TRP A 102 -2.09 3.77 -11.06
C TRP A 102 -3.57 3.50 -11.29
N SER A 103 -3.90 2.83 -12.38
CA SER A 103 -5.29 2.55 -12.78
C SER A 103 -6.00 1.61 -11.80
N GLU A 104 -5.30 0.59 -11.32
CA GLU A 104 -5.80 -0.41 -10.38
C GLU A 104 -6.03 0.23 -9.00
N VAL A 105 -5.08 1.05 -8.53
CA VAL A 105 -5.21 1.76 -7.25
C VAL A 105 -6.33 2.82 -7.33
N TYR A 106 -6.44 3.55 -8.44
CA TYR A 106 -7.54 4.49 -8.64
C TYR A 106 -8.90 3.78 -8.63
N THR A 107 -8.98 2.59 -9.24
CA THR A 107 -10.19 1.75 -9.20
C THR A 107 -10.51 1.27 -7.79
N LYS A 108 -9.50 0.89 -6.99
CA LYS A 108 -9.68 0.54 -5.58
C LYS A 108 -10.22 1.74 -4.78
N LEU A 109 -9.64 2.94 -4.97
CA LEU A 109 -10.11 4.16 -4.30
C LEU A 109 -11.60 4.40 -4.57
N ARG A 110 -12.01 4.35 -5.85
CA ARG A 110 -13.41 4.54 -6.22
C ARG A 110 -14.32 3.55 -5.48
N ARG A 111 -13.97 2.27 -5.45
CA ARG A 111 -14.75 1.23 -4.75
C ARG A 111 -14.82 1.45 -3.25
N GLN A 112 -13.75 1.97 -2.64
CA GLN A 112 -13.75 2.33 -1.21
C GLN A 112 -14.73 3.49 -0.95
N LEU A 113 -14.66 4.54 -1.77
CA LEU A 113 -15.47 5.75 -1.60
C LEU A 113 -16.93 5.60 -2.07
N ASP A 114 -17.26 4.58 -2.86
CA ASP A 114 -18.64 4.27 -3.24
C ASP A 114 -19.46 3.66 -2.08
N ARG A 115 -18.82 3.42 -0.92
CA ARG A 115 -19.46 2.93 0.30
C ARG A 115 -19.28 3.96 1.43
N PRO A 116 -20.23 4.07 2.37
CA PRO A 116 -20.00 4.85 3.57
C PRO A 116 -18.80 4.27 4.36
N PRO A 117 -18.01 5.13 5.02
CA PRO A 117 -16.92 4.65 5.85
C PRO A 117 -17.47 3.75 6.95
N PRO A 118 -16.80 2.61 7.25
CA PRO A 118 -17.27 1.70 8.28
C PRO A 118 -17.32 2.41 9.64
N ALA A 119 -18.24 2.02 10.52
CA ALA A 119 -18.24 2.53 11.88
C ALA A 119 -16.92 2.16 12.58
N VAL A 120 -16.22 3.15 13.15
CA VAL A 120 -15.00 2.91 13.92
C VAL A 120 -15.40 2.22 15.22
N GLN A 121 -15.06 0.94 15.36
CA GLN A 121 -15.32 0.22 16.61
C GLN A 121 -14.21 0.54 17.63
N PRO A 122 -14.55 1.00 18.85
CA PRO A 122 -13.57 1.41 19.86
C PRO A 122 -12.69 0.27 20.41
N ARG A 123 -12.95 -0.99 20.04
CA ARG A 123 -12.21 -2.19 20.51
C ARG A 123 -11.21 -2.75 19.49
N GLU A 124 -11.00 -2.13 18.34
CA GLU A 124 -9.96 -2.57 17.42
C GLU A 124 -8.59 -2.07 17.93
N ILE A 125 -7.86 -2.96 18.61
CA ILE A 125 -6.63 -2.73 19.39
C ILE A 125 -5.43 -2.28 18.53
N THR A 126 -5.58 -2.16 17.21
CA THR A 126 -4.57 -1.55 16.33
C THR A 126 -5.09 -0.24 15.72
N PRO A 127 -5.16 0.85 16.49
CA PRO A 127 -5.36 2.18 15.92
C PRO A 127 -4.15 2.46 15.01
N GLY A 128 -4.35 2.52 13.69
CA GLY A 128 -3.26 2.92 12.78
C GLY A 128 -3.33 2.44 11.34
N LEU A 129 -4.02 1.32 11.03
CA LEU A 129 -4.04 0.81 9.64
C LEU A 129 -5.42 0.91 8.97
N LYS A 130 -6.49 0.52 9.66
CA LYS A 130 -7.85 0.59 9.10
C LYS A 130 -8.36 2.01 8.90
N GLN A 131 -8.00 2.92 9.81
CA GLN A 131 -8.42 4.34 9.76
C GLN A 131 -7.72 5.15 8.66
N PHE A 132 -6.68 4.59 8.02
CA PHE A 132 -5.84 5.27 7.04
C PHE A 132 -5.88 4.57 5.67
N GLN A 133 -6.82 3.65 5.43
CA GLN A 133 -6.82 2.86 4.20
C GLN A 133 -7.09 3.72 2.96
N ALA A 134 -8.03 4.68 3.02
CA ALA A 134 -8.26 5.57 1.91
C ALA A 134 -7.07 6.53 1.79
N LEU A 135 -6.51 7.01 2.91
CA LEU A 135 -5.31 7.85 2.90
C LEU A 135 -4.10 7.18 2.24
N LEU A 136 -3.80 5.90 2.51
CA LEU A 136 -2.70 5.18 1.85
C LEU A 136 -2.93 5.05 0.34
N THR A 137 -4.18 4.79 -0.05
CA THR A 137 -4.59 4.73 -1.46
C THR A 137 -4.41 6.10 -2.13
N ILE A 138 -4.83 7.17 -1.47
CA ILE A 138 -4.66 8.56 -1.93
C ILE A 138 -3.17 8.92 -1.98
N ALA A 139 -2.37 8.52 -0.99
CA ALA A 139 -0.94 8.80 -0.92
C ALA A 139 -0.17 8.22 -2.09
N TYR A 140 -0.46 6.98 -2.45
CA TYR A 140 0.08 6.38 -3.67
C TYR A 140 -0.30 7.22 -4.89
N LEU A 141 -1.59 7.51 -5.10
CA LEU A 141 -2.07 8.22 -6.28
C LEU A 141 -1.50 9.64 -6.39
N ALA A 142 -1.42 10.34 -5.25
CA ALA A 142 -0.88 11.70 -5.11
C ALA A 142 0.61 11.78 -5.46
N ARG A 143 1.41 10.78 -5.01
CA ARG A 143 2.84 10.69 -5.30
C ARG A 143 3.12 10.57 -6.81
N HIS A 144 2.16 10.00 -7.54
CA HIS A 144 2.22 9.69 -8.97
C HIS A 144 1.50 10.70 -9.88
N LEU A 145 1.29 11.93 -9.39
CA LEU A 145 0.75 13.04 -10.19
C LEU A 145 1.84 13.90 -10.86
N ASN A 146 3.10 13.77 -10.43
CA ASN A 146 4.18 14.57 -11.00
C ASN A 146 4.69 13.94 -12.30
N GLY A 147 4.69 14.70 -13.40
CA GLY A 147 5.05 14.18 -14.73
C GLY A 147 4.03 13.20 -15.32
N SER A 148 2.85 13.09 -14.70
CA SER A 148 1.80 12.19 -15.15
C SER A 148 0.98 12.79 -16.30
N PRO A 149 0.20 11.96 -17.02
CA PRO A 149 -0.81 12.45 -17.96
C PRO A 149 -1.72 13.53 -17.34
N ALA A 150 -2.06 14.55 -18.13
CA ALA A 150 -2.72 15.77 -17.67
C ALA A 150 -4.10 15.50 -17.03
N GLU A 151 -4.76 14.41 -17.41
CA GLU A 151 -6.09 14.03 -16.94
C GLU A 151 -6.11 13.42 -15.53
N ARG A 152 -4.98 12.94 -15.00
CA ARG A 152 -4.97 12.23 -13.70
C ARG A 152 -5.31 13.14 -12.52
N ILE A 153 -4.76 14.36 -12.51
CA ILE A 153 -5.02 15.36 -11.46
C ILE A 153 -6.52 15.71 -11.39
N PRO A 154 -7.15 16.22 -12.47
CA PRO A 154 -8.57 16.58 -12.43
C PRO A 154 -9.46 15.37 -12.12
N ARG A 155 -9.12 14.18 -12.62
CA ARG A 155 -9.86 12.95 -12.35
C ARG A 155 -9.83 12.53 -10.88
N LEU A 156 -8.65 12.56 -10.25
CA LEU A 156 -8.50 12.25 -8.83
C LEU A 156 -9.21 13.27 -7.95
N VAL A 157 -9.00 14.57 -8.21
CA VAL A 157 -9.62 15.63 -7.40
C VAL A 157 -11.13 15.66 -7.53
N ALA A 158 -11.69 15.49 -8.73
CA ALA A 158 -13.14 15.38 -8.91
C ALA A 158 -13.73 14.22 -8.10
N THR A 159 -13.04 13.07 -8.08
CA THR A 159 -13.47 11.91 -7.30
C THR A 159 -13.43 12.17 -5.80
N LEU A 160 -12.34 12.76 -5.30
CA LEU A 160 -12.18 13.05 -3.88
C LEU A 160 -13.17 14.13 -3.40
N ARG A 161 -13.36 15.20 -4.16
CA ARG A 161 -14.33 16.26 -3.82
C ARG A 161 -15.76 15.75 -3.75
N SER A 162 -16.17 14.96 -4.75
CA SER A 162 -17.55 14.45 -4.83
C SER A 162 -17.89 13.41 -3.77
N ARG A 163 -16.88 12.86 -3.09
CA ARG A 163 -17.01 11.80 -2.09
C ARG A 163 -16.22 12.12 -0.82
N PHE A 164 -15.97 13.38 -0.53
CA PHE A 164 -15.12 13.78 0.59
C PHE A 164 -15.76 13.37 1.93
N ASP A 165 -17.09 13.40 2.00
CA ASP A 165 -17.92 12.90 3.09
C ASP A 165 -17.83 11.38 3.31
N ARG A 166 -17.24 10.64 2.35
CA ARG A 166 -17.04 9.18 2.41
C ARG A 166 -15.72 8.79 3.07
N LEU A 167 -14.88 9.76 3.40
CA LEU A 167 -13.66 9.57 4.17
C LEU A 167 -13.97 9.62 5.67
N HIS A 168 -13.16 8.96 6.50
CA HIS A 168 -13.23 9.17 7.94
C HIS A 168 -12.82 10.60 8.31
N GLN A 169 -13.31 11.12 9.44
CA GLN A 169 -12.98 12.48 9.90
C GLN A 169 -11.47 12.72 9.96
N VAL A 170 -10.71 11.77 10.52
CA VAL A 170 -9.23 11.86 10.57
C VAL A 170 -8.59 11.95 9.19
N GLU A 171 -9.18 11.31 8.17
CA GLU A 171 -8.69 11.37 6.80
C GLU A 171 -9.03 12.70 6.14
N GLN A 172 -10.23 13.22 6.41
CA GLN A 172 -10.66 14.56 5.96
C GLN A 172 -9.74 15.64 6.55
N ASP A 173 -9.52 15.61 7.87
CA ASP A 173 -8.68 16.59 8.58
C ASP A 173 -7.25 16.58 8.03
N TRP A 174 -6.66 15.38 7.88
CA TRP A 174 -5.31 15.23 7.35
C TRP A 174 -5.18 15.76 5.90
N LEU A 175 -6.17 15.49 5.04
CA LEU A 175 -6.16 16.00 3.67
C LEU A 175 -6.39 17.50 3.59
N SER A 176 -7.24 18.05 4.46
CA SER A 176 -7.45 19.49 4.57
C SER A 176 -6.20 20.22 5.03
N GLU A 177 -5.38 19.61 5.89
CA GLU A 177 -4.09 20.16 6.31
C GLU A 177 -3.02 20.07 5.21
N HIS A 178 -2.84 18.88 4.60
CA HIS A 178 -1.69 18.61 3.74
C HIS A 178 -1.95 18.75 2.24
N TRP A 179 -3.22 18.80 1.82
CA TRP A 179 -3.61 19.04 0.44
C TRP A 179 -4.97 19.78 0.35
N PRO A 180 -5.09 20.98 0.95
CA PRO A 180 -6.35 21.71 1.12
C PRO A 180 -7.12 21.92 -0.19
N ALA A 181 -6.39 22.00 -1.30
CA ALA A 181 -6.96 22.18 -2.61
C ALA A 181 -7.93 21.05 -3.02
N ILE A 182 -7.93 19.87 -2.41
CA ILE A 182 -8.87 18.80 -2.74
C ILE A 182 -10.15 18.80 -1.90
N ALA A 183 -10.22 19.64 -0.86
CA ALA A 183 -11.42 19.78 -0.04
C ALA A 183 -12.61 20.29 -0.88
N PRO A 184 -13.85 20.04 -0.43
CA PRO A 184 -15.05 20.63 -1.04
C PRO A 184 -14.90 22.16 -1.11
N GLY A 185 -15.19 22.75 -2.27
CA GLY A 185 -15.04 24.19 -2.50
C GLY A 185 -13.62 24.68 -2.80
N GLY A 186 -12.63 23.79 -2.93
CA GLY A 186 -11.29 24.15 -3.38
C GLY A 186 -11.23 24.70 -4.82
N PRO A 187 -10.07 25.22 -5.27
CA PRO A 187 -9.93 25.90 -6.56
C PRO A 187 -10.16 24.99 -7.77
N PRO A 188 -10.42 25.52 -8.97
CA PRO A 188 -10.56 24.71 -10.20
C PRO A 188 -9.38 23.74 -10.43
N PRO A 189 -9.59 22.57 -11.06
CA PRO A 189 -8.55 21.55 -11.22
C PRO A 189 -7.25 22.00 -11.93
N ASP A 190 -7.38 22.94 -12.85
CA ASP A 190 -6.29 23.58 -13.59
C ASP A 190 -5.45 24.55 -12.74
N GLN A 191 -5.95 24.94 -11.56
CA GLN A 191 -5.29 25.81 -10.59
C GLN A 191 -4.78 25.03 -9.37
N LEU A 192 -4.86 23.69 -9.39
CA LEU A 192 -4.44 22.86 -8.26
C LEU A 192 -2.93 22.83 -8.11
N THR A 193 -2.47 23.21 -6.93
CA THR A 193 -1.11 22.86 -6.51
C THR A 193 -1.06 21.37 -6.19
N ARG A 194 -0.02 20.71 -6.71
CA ARG A 194 0.25 19.30 -6.41
C ARG A 194 0.60 19.16 -4.93
N PRO A 195 0.25 18.02 -4.30
CA PRO A 195 0.58 17.78 -2.91
C PRO A 195 2.09 17.68 -2.72
N HIS A 196 2.57 18.13 -1.55
CA HIS A 196 3.98 17.95 -1.20
C HIS A 196 4.27 16.48 -0.91
N GLN A 197 5.09 15.83 -1.76
CA GLN A 197 5.30 14.37 -1.69
C GLN A 197 5.84 13.89 -0.33
N ALA A 198 6.59 14.72 0.39
CA ALA A 198 7.15 14.34 1.69
C ALA A 198 6.08 13.98 2.73
N ALA A 199 4.97 14.73 2.79
CA ALA A 199 3.89 14.47 3.75
C ALA A 199 3.26 13.08 3.53
N PHE A 200 3.02 12.73 2.27
CA PHE A 200 2.46 11.44 1.89
C PHE A 200 3.45 10.27 2.10
N ARG A 201 4.75 10.50 1.95
CA ARG A 201 5.77 9.50 2.32
C ARG A 201 5.83 9.29 3.83
N THR A 202 5.79 10.36 4.62
CA THR A 202 5.80 10.29 6.10
C THR A 202 4.61 9.49 6.62
N LEU A 203 3.42 9.68 6.04
CA LEU A 203 2.23 8.90 6.38
C LEU A 203 2.47 7.39 6.19
N VAL A 204 3.10 6.98 5.09
CA VAL A 204 3.38 5.57 4.82
C VAL A 204 4.40 5.01 5.81
N TYR A 205 5.44 5.78 6.16
CA TYR A 205 6.44 5.36 7.14
C TYR A 205 5.91 5.31 8.58
N ALA A 206 4.87 6.08 8.90
CA ALA A 206 4.18 6.01 10.20
C ALA A 206 3.53 4.65 10.44
N THR A 207 3.33 3.82 9.42
CA THR A 207 2.84 2.44 9.58
C THR A 207 3.83 1.51 10.28
N GLN A 208 5.12 1.89 10.40
CA GLN A 208 6.21 1.08 10.98
C GLN A 208 6.44 -0.29 10.30
N LEU A 209 5.73 -0.60 9.22
CA LEU A 209 5.88 -1.85 8.45
C LEU A 209 7.06 -1.78 7.47
N PHE A 210 7.53 -0.57 7.18
CA PHE A 210 8.72 -0.29 6.38
C PHE A 210 9.73 0.48 7.23
N GLY A 211 11.00 0.02 7.22
CA GLY A 211 12.13 0.87 7.60
C GLY A 211 12.47 1.87 6.48
N PRO A 212 13.54 2.68 6.62
CA PRO A 212 14.04 3.46 5.50
C PRO A 212 14.35 2.53 4.33
N VAL A 213 13.67 2.73 3.20
CA VAL A 213 13.95 1.99 1.95
C VAL A 213 15.25 2.57 1.39
N HIS A 214 16.27 1.72 1.24
CA HIS A 214 17.59 2.09 0.71
C HIS A 214 17.62 2.07 -0.81
#